data_AF-A0A915ZA62-F1
#
_entry.id   AF-A0A915ZA62-F1
#
_cell.length_a   1.000
_cell.length_b   1.000
_cell.length_c   1.000
_cell.angle_alpha   90.00
_cell.angle_beta   90.00
_cell.angle_gamma   90.00
#
_symmetry.space_group_name_H-M   'P 1'
#
loop_
_entity.id
_entity.type
_entity.pdbx_description
1 polymer ?
#
loop_
_entity_poly.entity_id
_entity_poly.type
_entity_poly.pdbx_seq_one_letter_code
_entity_poly.pdbx_strand_id
1 'polypeptide(L)'
;MVSPNELAAQASCYGLPYGIFGIFCWCFTFFSAALVHANCPILMPWRWGKKYRVQGRYILIISSILILGPAINTCFKCKSDWIMILVALGQLTPWSFKIMNDGCCKSSSKIDSEDLESKKSISEKRGLSKSYRIAGLIFTIPLSLAGWVGMTALSISLMKTEKAVSIWIWSLYVIALIAMILMCCCSSNTTFCLSMAYIFLSLHIIGSHVIFALVSNNWNGFATTGSGMASSIFFFIGKRLLFLDTNS
;
A
#
# COMPACT_ATOMS: atom_id res chain seq x y z
N MET A 1 -26.89 15.72 -6.83
CA MET A 1 -26.22 15.19 -8.04
C MET A 1 -24.87 15.88 -8.11
N VAL A 2 -23.76 15.14 -8.22
CA VAL A 2 -22.42 15.75 -8.31
C VAL A 2 -22.08 15.91 -9.78
N SER A 3 -21.82 17.13 -10.24
CA SER A 3 -21.40 17.37 -11.63
C SER A 3 -19.94 16.97 -11.87
N PRO A 4 -19.51 16.68 -13.12
CA PRO A 4 -18.10 16.44 -13.44
C PRO A 4 -17.15 17.54 -12.94
N ASN A 5 -17.61 18.79 -12.96
CA ASN A 5 -16.85 19.96 -12.51
C ASN A 5 -16.73 19.98 -10.99
N GLU A 6 -17.76 19.56 -10.25
CA GLU A 6 -17.68 19.40 -8.80
C GLU A 6 -16.75 18.24 -8.41
N LEU A 7 -16.73 17.13 -9.15
CA LEU A 7 -15.82 16.01 -8.90
C LEU A 7 -14.36 16.39 -9.19
N ALA A 8 -14.11 17.18 -10.24
CA ALA A 8 -12.79 17.74 -10.53
C ALA A 8 -12.36 18.76 -9.47
N ALA A 9 -13.28 19.59 -8.98
CA ALA A 9 -13.04 20.50 -7.86
C ALA A 9 -12.76 19.73 -6.56
N GLN A 10 -13.46 18.63 -6.30
CA GLN A 10 -13.19 17.74 -5.18
C GLN A 10 -11.83 17.04 -5.30
N ALA A 11 -11.43 16.61 -6.51
CA ALA A 11 -10.10 16.04 -6.73
C ALA A 11 -8.96 17.05 -6.51
N SER A 12 -9.23 18.36 -6.57
CA SER A 12 -8.20 19.40 -6.37
C SER A 12 -7.62 19.45 -4.96
N CYS A 13 -8.37 19.00 -3.93
CA CYS A 13 -7.87 18.93 -2.55
C CYS A 13 -7.00 17.70 -2.29
N TYR A 14 -7.00 16.72 -3.21
CA TYR A 14 -6.29 15.45 -3.07
C TYR A 14 -4.78 15.64 -3.24
N GLY A 15 -4.02 15.38 -2.17
CA GLY A 15 -2.58 15.68 -2.10
C GLY A 15 -1.65 14.47 -2.19
N LEU A 16 -2.18 13.28 -2.48
CA LEU A 16 -1.40 12.04 -2.62
C LEU A 16 -1.10 11.75 -4.10
N PRO A 17 -0.05 10.95 -4.40
CA PRO A 17 0.26 10.55 -5.76
C PRO A 17 -0.93 9.86 -6.45
N TYR A 18 -1.17 10.19 -7.72
CA TYR A 18 -2.14 9.51 -8.59
C TYR A 18 -1.63 9.35 -10.02
N GLY A 19 -2.47 8.94 -10.98
CA GLY A 19 -2.07 8.78 -12.38
C GLY A 19 -0.87 7.86 -12.59
N ILE A 20 -0.05 8.16 -13.60
CA ILE A 20 1.11 7.34 -14.00
C ILE A 20 2.13 7.25 -12.86
N PHE A 21 2.41 8.38 -12.18
CA PHE A 21 3.34 8.39 -11.06
C PHE A 21 2.85 7.50 -9.91
N GLY A 22 1.56 7.56 -9.55
CA GLY A 22 0.96 6.69 -8.54
C GLY A 22 1.04 5.20 -8.93
N ILE A 23 0.73 4.86 -10.19
CA ILE A 23 0.83 3.48 -10.70
C ILE A 23 2.27 2.98 -10.62
N PHE A 24 3.25 3.77 -11.07
CA PHE A 24 4.67 3.43 -10.93
C PHE A 24 5.05 3.23 -9.46
N CYS A 25 4.56 4.09 -8.56
CA CYS A 25 4.80 3.97 -7.14
C CYS A 25 4.26 2.66 -6.57
N TRP A 26 3.06 2.26 -6.98
CA TRP A 26 2.43 1.01 -6.57
C TRP A 26 3.21 -0.19 -7.10
N CYS A 27 3.52 -0.24 -8.40
CA CYS A 27 4.28 -1.32 -9.03
C CYS A 27 5.63 -1.53 -8.35
N PHE A 28 6.38 -0.45 -8.13
CA PHE A 28 7.68 -0.53 -7.47
C PHE A 28 7.57 -1.05 -6.02
N THR A 29 6.51 -0.67 -5.30
CA THR A 29 6.24 -1.18 -3.95
C THR A 29 5.91 -2.67 -3.95
N PHE A 30 5.09 -3.11 -4.92
CA PHE A 30 4.79 -4.52 -5.13
C PHE A 30 6.05 -5.34 -5.44
N PHE A 31 6.86 -4.90 -6.41
CA PHE A 31 8.11 -5.59 -6.75
C PHE A 31 9.10 -5.61 -5.58
N SER A 32 9.25 -4.50 -4.85
CA SER A 32 10.12 -4.45 -3.67
C SER A 32 9.66 -5.43 -2.59
N ALA A 33 8.34 -5.54 -2.35
CA ALA A 33 7.78 -6.48 -1.40
C ALA A 33 7.95 -7.94 -1.85
N ALA A 34 7.71 -8.25 -3.12
CA ALA A 34 7.87 -9.61 -3.66
C ALA A 34 9.34 -10.06 -3.62
N LEU A 35 10.27 -9.20 -4.04
CA LEU A 35 11.69 -9.54 -4.12
C LEU A 35 12.40 -9.64 -2.76
N VAL A 36 11.83 -9.04 -1.72
CA VAL A 36 12.24 -9.28 -0.33
C VAL A 36 12.18 -10.77 0.01
N HIS A 37 11.16 -11.50 -0.47
CA HIS A 37 11.03 -12.94 -0.23
C HIS A 37 12.01 -13.78 -1.06
N ALA A 38 12.51 -13.23 -2.17
CA ALA A 38 13.55 -13.86 -2.99
C ALA A 38 14.98 -13.54 -2.48
N ASN A 39 15.12 -12.86 -1.34
CA ASN A 39 16.39 -12.33 -0.82
C ASN A 39 17.13 -11.42 -1.83
N CYS A 40 16.38 -10.73 -2.71
CA CYS A 40 16.92 -9.80 -3.70
C CYS A 40 16.33 -8.39 -3.53
N PRO A 41 16.53 -7.72 -2.37
CA PRO A 41 15.96 -6.39 -2.15
C PRO A 41 16.55 -5.38 -3.14
N ILE A 42 15.73 -4.79 -4.02
CA ILE A 42 16.16 -3.80 -5.03
C ILE A 42 16.81 -2.59 -4.38
N LEU A 43 16.24 -2.10 -3.28
CA LEU A 43 16.71 -0.90 -2.58
C LEU A 43 17.94 -1.16 -1.71
N MET A 44 18.39 -2.41 -1.60
CA MET A 44 19.53 -2.81 -0.79
C MET A 44 20.38 -3.88 -1.51
N PRO A 45 21.00 -3.55 -2.65
CA PRO A 45 21.75 -4.52 -3.45
C PRO A 45 22.88 -5.22 -2.68
N TRP A 46 23.50 -4.54 -1.71
CA TRP A 46 24.52 -5.10 -0.81
C TRP A 46 24.01 -6.23 0.12
N ARG A 47 22.71 -6.53 0.10
CA ARG A 47 22.08 -7.61 0.87
C ARG A 47 21.54 -8.75 0.02
N TRP A 48 21.79 -8.77 -1.27
CA TRP A 48 21.39 -9.89 -2.12
C TRP A 48 21.95 -11.22 -1.59
N GLY A 49 21.10 -12.25 -1.57
CA GLY A 49 21.43 -13.57 -1.03
C GLY A 49 21.45 -13.68 0.50
N LYS A 50 21.32 -12.56 1.23
CA LYS A 50 21.25 -12.57 2.71
C LYS A 50 19.80 -12.72 3.17
N LYS A 51 19.59 -13.45 4.28
CA LYS A 51 18.26 -13.58 4.91
C LYS A 51 17.65 -12.20 5.17
N TYR A 52 16.37 -12.04 4.82
CA TYR A 52 15.61 -10.82 5.07
C TYR A 52 15.67 -10.41 6.56
N ARG A 53 15.94 -9.13 6.82
CA ARG A 53 15.77 -8.53 8.15
C ARG A 53 14.65 -7.50 8.08
N VAL A 54 13.83 -7.51 9.12
CA VAL A 54 12.81 -6.49 9.33
C VAL A 54 13.47 -5.13 9.49
N GLN A 55 12.82 -4.11 8.94
CA GLN A 55 13.24 -2.71 9.01
C GLN A 55 13.55 -2.25 10.46
N GLY A 56 14.61 -1.44 10.62
CA GLY A 56 14.96 -0.83 11.90
C GLY A 56 13.85 0.09 12.45
N ARG A 57 13.68 0.12 13.77
CA ARG A 57 12.60 0.87 14.45
C ARG A 57 12.58 2.35 14.08
N TYR A 58 13.74 3.01 13.99
CA TYR A 58 13.84 4.43 13.65
C TYR A 58 13.37 4.72 12.21
N ILE A 59 13.81 3.91 11.24
CA ILE A 59 13.39 4.07 9.84
C ILE A 59 11.90 3.78 9.70
N LEU A 60 11.36 2.80 10.45
CA LEU A 60 9.93 2.53 10.49
C LEU A 60 9.12 3.74 10.98
N ILE A 61 9.58 4.42 12.04
CA ILE A 61 8.93 5.63 12.56
C ILE A 61 8.97 6.76 11.52
N ILE A 62 10.16 7.05 10.96
CA ILE A 62 10.33 8.12 9.96
C ILE A 62 9.47 7.85 8.72
N SER A 63 9.53 6.62 8.18
CA SER A 63 8.71 6.23 7.03
C SER A 63 7.21 6.30 7.33
N SER A 64 6.79 5.93 8.53
CA SER A 64 5.38 6.05 8.95
C SER A 64 4.92 7.50 9.00
N ILE A 65 5.73 8.43 9.52
CA ILE A 65 5.41 9.87 9.52
C ILE A 65 5.29 10.39 8.09
N LEU A 66 6.24 10.03 7.21
CA LEU A 66 6.26 10.46 5.82
C LEU A 66 5.13 9.87 4.96
N ILE A 67 4.52 8.76 5.39
CA ILE A 67 3.37 8.14 4.71
C ILE A 67 2.05 8.64 5.32
N LEU A 68 1.93 8.64 6.64
CA LEU A 68 0.70 9.03 7.34
C LEU A 68 0.46 10.54 7.26
N GLY A 69 1.50 11.37 7.37
CA GLY A 69 1.37 12.84 7.34
C GLY A 69 0.67 13.35 6.08
N PRO A 70 1.14 13.01 4.87
CA PRO A 70 0.46 13.34 3.61
C PRO A 70 -0.99 12.84 3.52
N ALA A 71 -1.27 11.63 4.02
CA ALA A 71 -2.62 11.06 4.01
C ALA A 71 -3.55 11.83 4.97
N ILE A 72 -3.09 12.11 6.19
CA ILE A 72 -3.82 12.91 7.19
C ILE A 72 -4.09 14.33 6.67
N ASN A 73 -3.09 14.97 6.08
CA ASN A 73 -3.24 16.28 5.46
C ASN A 73 -4.32 16.27 4.35
N THR A 74 -4.34 15.22 3.53
CA THR A 74 -5.38 15.02 2.52
C THR A 74 -6.76 14.85 3.16
N CYS A 75 -6.88 14.07 4.24
CA CYS A 75 -8.14 13.92 4.97
C CYS A 75 -8.64 15.25 5.56
N PHE A 76 -7.76 16.09 6.09
CA PHE A 76 -8.15 17.42 6.60
C PHE A 76 -8.57 18.39 5.49
N LYS A 77 -7.85 18.41 4.37
CA LYS A 77 -8.17 19.27 3.23
C LYS A 77 -9.46 18.85 2.53
N CYS A 78 -9.68 17.55 2.39
CA CYS A 78 -10.85 16.97 1.74
C CYS A 78 -11.96 16.60 2.74
N LYS A 79 -12.02 17.23 3.93
CA LYS A 79 -12.94 16.84 5.01
C LYS A 79 -14.43 16.81 4.62
N SER A 80 -14.81 17.57 3.59
CA SER A 80 -16.18 17.64 3.08
C SER A 80 -16.52 16.51 2.11
N ASP A 81 -15.55 15.70 1.70
CA ASP A 81 -15.74 14.62 0.74
C ASP A 81 -15.23 13.28 1.30
N TRP A 82 -16.19 12.49 1.80
CA TRP A 82 -15.92 11.19 2.39
C TRP A 82 -15.32 10.19 1.38
N ILE A 83 -15.61 10.33 0.08
CA ILE A 83 -15.04 9.45 -0.96
C ILE A 83 -13.52 9.67 -1.02
N MET A 84 -13.10 10.93 -1.01
CA MET A 84 -11.67 11.30 -1.03
C MET A 84 -10.94 10.83 0.22
N ILE A 85 -11.58 10.93 1.39
CA ILE A 85 -11.04 10.43 2.66
C ILE A 85 -10.82 8.91 2.58
N LEU A 86 -11.83 8.16 2.14
CA LEU A 86 -11.74 6.70 2.04
C LEU A 86 -10.64 6.26 1.07
N VAL A 87 -10.52 6.93 -0.07
CA VAL A 87 -9.46 6.64 -1.04
C VAL A 87 -8.08 7.00 -0.46
N ALA A 88 -7.94 8.11 0.25
CA ALA A 88 -6.69 8.49 0.91
C ALA A 88 -6.27 7.49 2.00
N LEU A 89 -7.22 7.00 2.81
CA LEU A 89 -6.98 5.93 3.76
C LEU A 89 -6.57 4.63 3.05
N GLY A 90 -7.24 4.30 1.94
CA GLY A 90 -6.90 3.15 1.10
C GLY A 90 -5.47 3.17 0.55
N GLN A 91 -4.84 4.33 0.40
CA GLN A 91 -3.44 4.44 -0.05
C GLN A 91 -2.42 3.96 1.00
N LEU A 92 -2.85 3.81 2.26
CA LEU A 92 -2.05 3.34 3.38
C LEU A 92 -1.97 1.81 3.46
N THR A 93 -2.79 1.08 2.69
CA THR A 93 -2.82 -0.40 2.73
C THR A 93 -1.46 -1.05 2.47
N PRO A 94 -0.62 -0.60 1.50
CA PRO A 94 0.72 -1.15 1.30
C PRO A 94 1.64 -0.98 2.51
N TRP A 95 1.49 0.12 3.26
CA TRP A 95 2.28 0.39 4.46
C TRP A 95 1.91 -0.58 5.59
N SER A 96 0.62 -0.73 5.88
CA SER A 96 0.15 -1.66 6.91
C SER A 96 0.40 -3.12 6.50
N PHE A 97 0.26 -3.43 5.21
CA PHE A 97 0.54 -4.77 4.67
C PHE A 97 2.01 -5.11 4.88
N LYS A 98 2.92 -4.16 4.67
CA LYS A 98 4.34 -4.40 4.92
C LYS A 98 4.61 -4.73 6.39
N ILE A 99 3.98 -4.02 7.34
CA ILE A 99 4.11 -4.32 8.78
C ILE A 99 3.63 -5.76 9.07
N MET A 100 2.51 -6.16 8.46
CA MET A 100 2.00 -7.53 8.53
C MET A 100 3.00 -8.53 7.95
N ASN A 101 3.53 -8.25 6.76
CA ASN A 101 4.46 -9.11 6.03
C ASN A 101 5.78 -9.31 6.80
N ASP A 102 6.31 -8.23 7.39
CA ASP A 102 7.49 -8.26 8.25
C ASP A 102 7.28 -9.19 9.46
N GLY A 103 6.06 -9.22 10.02
CA GLY A 103 5.64 -10.16 11.05
C GLY A 103 5.57 -11.62 10.59
N CYS A 104 5.30 -11.88 9.32
CA CYS A 104 5.27 -13.22 8.73
C CYS A 104 6.68 -13.74 8.40
N CYS A 105 7.53 -12.92 7.76
CA CYS A 105 8.90 -13.30 7.39
C CYS A 105 9.78 -13.63 8.61
N LYS A 106 9.65 -12.86 9.69
CA LYS A 106 10.41 -13.08 10.93
C LYS A 106 10.01 -14.37 11.66
N SER A 107 8.80 -14.88 11.39
CA SER A 107 8.34 -16.16 11.90
C SER A 107 8.87 -17.34 11.07
N SER A 108 9.17 -17.13 9.79
CA SER A 108 9.64 -18.16 8.85
C SER A 108 11.17 -18.35 8.90
N SER A 109 11.94 -17.31 9.23
CA SER A 109 13.42 -17.37 9.32
C SER A 109 13.97 -18.16 10.52
N LYS A 110 13.17 -19.04 11.14
CA LYS A 110 13.43 -19.63 12.46
C LYS A 110 13.40 -21.16 12.49
N ILE A 111 13.37 -21.81 11.33
CA ILE A 111 13.69 -23.22 11.21
C ILE A 111 15.09 -23.23 10.61
N ASP A 112 16.06 -23.63 11.42
CA ASP A 112 17.47 -23.92 11.13
C ASP A 112 18.42 -23.13 12.05
N SER A 113 19.30 -23.92 12.68
CA SER A 113 20.36 -23.64 13.65
C SER A 113 19.95 -23.45 15.13
N GLU A 114 20.15 -24.56 15.83
CA GLU A 114 20.49 -24.79 17.24
C GLU A 114 21.11 -23.59 17.99
N ASP A 115 20.60 -23.31 19.19
CA ASP A 115 21.40 -23.33 20.43
C ASP A 115 20.53 -23.07 21.68
N LEU A 116 20.77 -23.84 22.75
CA LEU A 116 19.91 -23.94 23.93
C LEU A 116 19.87 -22.69 24.82
N GLU A 117 20.83 -21.77 24.74
CA GLU A 117 20.82 -20.50 25.49
C GLU A 117 19.80 -19.49 24.95
N SER A 118 19.28 -19.72 23.74
CA SER A 118 18.46 -18.76 23.01
C SER A 118 16.97 -18.79 23.37
N LYS A 119 16.46 -19.72 24.20
CA LYS A 119 15.01 -19.90 24.45
C LYS A 119 14.28 -18.64 24.93
N LYS A 120 14.91 -17.81 25.78
CA LYS A 120 14.33 -16.54 26.26
C LYS A 120 14.29 -15.48 25.14
N SER A 121 15.37 -15.34 24.37
CA SER A 121 15.42 -14.44 23.21
C SER A 121 14.53 -14.93 22.05
N ILE A 122 14.34 -16.25 21.91
CA ILE A 122 13.45 -16.88 20.93
C ILE A 122 12.00 -16.60 21.29
N SER A 123 11.62 -16.76 22.56
CA SER A 123 10.29 -16.41 23.08
C SER A 123 9.96 -14.95 22.79
N GLU A 124 10.86 -14.03 23.12
CA GLU A 124 10.68 -12.59 22.92
C GLU A 124 10.62 -12.21 21.43
N LYS A 125 11.49 -12.78 20.59
CA LYS A 125 11.45 -12.60 19.13
C LYS A 125 10.16 -13.15 18.51
N ARG A 126 9.60 -14.24 19.05
CA ARG A 126 8.34 -14.86 18.58
C ARG A 126 7.13 -14.03 19.00
N GLY A 127 7.11 -13.50 20.23
CA GLY A 127 6.10 -12.56 20.71
C GLY A 127 6.05 -11.29 19.84
N LEU A 128 7.22 -10.69 19.57
CA LEU A 128 7.32 -9.51 18.71
C LEU A 128 6.82 -9.77 17.29
N SER A 129 7.18 -10.91 16.68
CA SER A 129 6.69 -11.31 15.34
C SER A 129 5.18 -11.41 15.29
N LYS A 130 4.57 -12.03 16.32
CA LYS A 130 3.12 -12.17 16.45
C LYS A 130 2.44 -10.80 16.62
N SER A 131 3.02 -9.90 17.41
CA SER A 131 2.51 -8.54 17.59
C SER A 131 2.52 -7.73 16.29
N TYR A 132 3.61 -7.77 15.50
CA TYR A 132 3.67 -7.11 14.19
C TYR A 132 2.63 -7.65 13.22
N ARG A 133 2.47 -8.99 13.19
CA ARG A 133 1.46 -9.63 12.34
C ARG A 133 0.04 -9.19 12.71
N ILE A 134 -0.30 -9.19 14.01
CA ILE A 134 -1.61 -8.79 14.51
C ILE A 134 -1.86 -7.29 14.26
N ALA A 135 -0.90 -6.43 14.60
CA ALA A 135 -1.01 -5.00 14.35
C ALA A 135 -1.19 -4.70 12.86
N GLY A 136 -0.38 -5.32 12.01
CA GLY A 136 -0.48 -5.21 10.56
C GLY A 136 -1.84 -5.67 10.03
N LEU A 137 -2.39 -6.77 10.53
CA LEU A 137 -3.74 -7.25 10.17
C LEU A 137 -4.84 -6.25 10.56
N ILE A 138 -4.80 -5.75 11.80
CA ILE A 138 -5.77 -4.79 12.35
C ILE A 138 -5.83 -3.51 11.50
N PHE A 139 -4.69 -3.07 10.93
CA PHE A 139 -4.67 -1.91 10.05
C PHE A 139 -4.97 -2.25 8.58
N THR A 140 -4.43 -3.36 8.07
CA THR A 140 -4.53 -3.68 6.64
C THR A 140 -5.95 -3.97 6.20
N ILE A 141 -6.72 -4.71 7.01
CA ILE A 141 -8.10 -5.07 6.65
C ILE A 141 -8.99 -3.81 6.57
N PRO A 142 -9.09 -2.94 7.60
CA PRO A 142 -9.90 -1.73 7.51
C PRO A 142 -9.43 -0.74 6.43
N LEU A 143 -8.12 -0.56 6.26
CA LEU A 143 -7.59 0.35 5.23
C LEU A 143 -7.88 -0.17 3.81
N SER A 144 -7.76 -1.48 3.59
CA SER A 144 -8.15 -2.10 2.31
C SER A 144 -9.64 -1.95 2.05
N LEU A 145 -10.49 -2.25 3.05
CA LEU A 145 -11.94 -2.08 2.94
C LEU A 145 -12.31 -0.63 2.64
N ALA A 146 -11.74 0.34 3.37
CA ALA A 146 -11.94 1.75 3.11
C ALA A 146 -11.55 2.11 1.66
N GLY A 147 -10.42 1.60 1.18
CA GLY A 147 -9.97 1.81 -0.18
C GLY A 147 -10.90 1.23 -1.25
N TRP A 148 -11.37 -0.01 -1.09
CA TRP A 148 -12.34 -0.64 -1.98
C TRP A 148 -13.69 0.07 -1.98
N VAL A 149 -14.20 0.47 -0.80
CA VAL A 149 -15.45 1.24 -0.68
C VAL A 149 -15.29 2.61 -1.34
N GLY A 150 -14.19 3.32 -1.08
CA GLY A 150 -13.90 4.62 -1.68
C GLY A 150 -13.81 4.54 -3.21
N MET A 151 -13.09 3.55 -3.74
CA MET A 151 -12.97 3.31 -5.18
C MET A 151 -14.32 2.98 -5.84
N THR A 152 -15.14 2.15 -5.18
CA THR A 152 -16.47 1.78 -5.67
C THR A 152 -17.40 2.99 -5.69
N ALA A 153 -17.41 3.78 -4.61
CA ALA A 153 -18.19 5.00 -4.52
C ALA A 153 -17.76 6.02 -5.60
N LEU A 154 -16.46 6.18 -5.82
CA LEU A 154 -15.91 7.05 -6.85
C LEU A 154 -16.35 6.60 -8.26
N SER A 155 -16.32 5.29 -8.52
CA SER A 155 -16.76 4.70 -9.79
C SER A 155 -18.27 4.91 -10.02
N ILE A 156 -19.10 4.70 -9.00
CA ILE A 156 -20.56 4.93 -9.09
C ILE A 156 -20.85 6.41 -9.35
N SER A 157 -20.15 7.33 -8.67
CA SER A 157 -20.30 8.76 -8.90
C SER A 157 -19.97 9.14 -10.34
N LEU A 158 -18.98 8.48 -10.95
CA LEU A 158 -18.61 8.73 -12.35
C LEU A 158 -19.58 8.16 -13.36
N MET A 159 -20.08 6.95 -13.15
CA MET A 159 -21.11 6.36 -14.01
C MET A 159 -22.35 7.25 -14.15
N LYS A 160 -22.66 8.03 -13.11
CA LYS A 160 -23.78 8.98 -13.09
C LYS A 160 -23.52 10.30 -13.85
N THR A 161 -22.29 10.53 -14.32
CA THR A 161 -21.85 11.84 -14.86
C THR A 161 -21.41 11.83 -16.33
N GLU A 162 -21.84 10.83 -17.10
CA GLU A 162 -21.52 10.63 -18.54
C GLU A 162 -20.03 10.47 -18.89
N LYS A 163 -19.09 10.73 -17.97
CA LYS A 163 -17.72 10.21 -18.07
C LYS A 163 -17.79 8.70 -17.90
N ALA A 164 -17.87 7.99 -19.02
CA ALA A 164 -17.91 6.54 -19.05
C ALA A 164 -16.78 5.96 -18.18
N VAL A 165 -17.16 5.42 -17.02
CA VAL A 165 -16.35 4.45 -16.30
C VAL A 165 -16.18 3.31 -17.29
N SER A 166 -15.03 3.29 -17.96
CA SER A 166 -14.79 2.32 -19.02
C SER A 166 -14.90 0.91 -18.45
N ILE A 167 -15.28 -0.03 -19.30
CA ILE A 167 -15.42 -1.46 -18.99
C ILE A 167 -14.19 -2.02 -18.22
N TRP A 168 -13.04 -1.36 -18.37
CA TRP A 168 -11.78 -1.67 -17.72
C TRP A 168 -11.81 -1.59 -16.18
N ILE A 169 -12.63 -0.74 -15.56
CA ILE A 169 -12.71 -0.70 -14.08
C ILE A 169 -13.26 -2.03 -13.54
N TRP A 170 -14.20 -2.66 -14.26
CA TRP A 170 -14.70 -3.99 -13.92
C TRP A 170 -13.62 -5.07 -14.05
N SER A 171 -12.68 -4.92 -15.00
CA SER A 171 -11.53 -5.81 -15.14
C SER A 171 -10.65 -5.82 -13.87
N LEU A 172 -10.55 -4.71 -13.14
CA LEU A 172 -9.84 -4.68 -11.85
C LEU A 172 -10.53 -5.54 -10.79
N TYR A 173 -11.86 -5.51 -10.70
CA TYR A 173 -12.59 -6.40 -9.79
C TYR A 173 -12.43 -7.87 -10.16
N VAL A 174 -12.39 -8.19 -11.46
CA VAL A 174 -12.10 -9.55 -11.94
C VAL A 174 -10.70 -10.01 -11.52
N ILE A 175 -9.68 -9.16 -11.67
CA ILE A 175 -8.31 -9.47 -11.22
C ILE A 175 -8.27 -9.69 -9.70
N ALA A 176 -8.98 -8.86 -8.92
CA ALA A 176 -9.08 -9.04 -7.47
C ALA A 176 -9.72 -10.39 -7.10
N LEU A 177 -10.79 -10.79 -7.80
CA LEU A 177 -11.44 -12.07 -7.61
C LEU A 177 -10.49 -13.24 -7.93
N ILE A 178 -9.78 -13.17 -9.05
CA ILE A 178 -8.78 -14.19 -9.43
C ILE A 178 -7.69 -14.28 -8.37
N ALA A 179 -7.18 -13.14 -7.88
CA ALA A 179 -6.17 -13.12 -6.82
C ALA A 179 -6.68 -13.78 -5.53
N MET A 180 -7.94 -13.58 -5.15
CA MET A 180 -8.55 -14.29 -4.01
C MET A 180 -8.62 -15.80 -4.24
N ILE A 181 -9.08 -16.23 -5.41
CA ILE A 181 -9.18 -17.66 -5.73
C ILE A 181 -7.80 -18.32 -5.66
N LEU A 182 -6.78 -17.70 -6.29
CA LEU A 182 -5.41 -18.20 -6.26
C LEU A 182 -4.83 -18.24 -4.84
N MET A 183 -5.16 -17.27 -4.00
CA MET A 183 -4.77 -17.27 -2.58
C MET A 183 -5.35 -18.45 -1.82
N CYS A 184 -6.63 -18.78 -2.06
CA CYS A 184 -7.31 -19.91 -1.42
C CYS A 184 -6.83 -21.27 -1.96
N CYS A 185 -6.59 -21.38 -3.27
CA CYS A 185 -6.27 -22.64 -3.93
C CYS A 185 -4.78 -23.03 -3.89
N CYS A 186 -3.85 -22.07 -3.84
CA CYS A 186 -2.41 -22.32 -3.94
C CYS A 186 -1.66 -22.13 -2.60
N SER A 187 -2.21 -22.64 -1.49
CA SER A 187 -1.76 -22.30 -0.14
C SER A 187 -0.36 -22.82 0.26
N SER A 188 0.26 -23.68 -0.54
CA SER A 188 1.53 -24.32 -0.19
C SER A 188 2.74 -23.38 -0.21
N ASN A 189 2.70 -22.31 -1.03
CA ASN A 189 3.78 -21.33 -1.10
C ASN A 189 3.39 -20.02 -0.41
N THR A 190 3.96 -19.77 0.76
CA THR A 190 3.67 -18.57 1.57
C THR A 190 3.99 -17.27 0.83
N THR A 191 5.08 -17.22 0.06
CA THR A 191 5.46 -16.03 -0.72
C THR A 191 4.43 -15.73 -1.81
N PHE A 192 3.96 -16.77 -2.50
CA PHE A 192 2.92 -16.63 -3.52
C PHE A 192 1.61 -16.13 -2.89
N CYS A 193 1.19 -16.74 -1.78
CA CYS A 193 -0.01 -16.34 -1.04
C CYS A 193 0.04 -14.88 -0.58
N LEU A 194 1.17 -14.44 -0.02
CA LEU A 194 1.36 -13.04 0.40
C LEU A 194 1.38 -12.08 -0.81
N SER A 195 1.94 -12.49 -1.94
CA SER A 195 1.92 -11.68 -3.16
C SER A 195 0.50 -11.50 -3.70
N MET A 196 -0.29 -12.57 -3.74
CA MET A 196 -1.70 -12.51 -4.13
C MET A 196 -2.54 -11.70 -3.12
N ALA A 197 -2.26 -11.82 -1.83
CA ALA A 197 -2.89 -11.01 -0.79
C ALA A 197 -2.59 -9.52 -0.97
N TYR A 198 -1.34 -9.16 -1.28
CA TYR A 198 -0.99 -7.77 -1.58
C TYR A 198 -1.79 -7.25 -2.77
N ILE A 199 -1.86 -8.02 -3.87
CA ILE A 199 -2.62 -7.62 -5.07
C ILE A 199 -4.08 -7.41 -4.69
N PHE A 200 -4.73 -8.40 -4.10
CA PHE A 200 -6.13 -8.29 -3.70
C PHE A 200 -6.41 -7.10 -2.77
N LEU A 201 -5.57 -6.92 -1.74
CA LEU A 201 -5.79 -5.91 -0.72
C LEU A 201 -5.50 -4.49 -1.22
N SER A 202 -4.70 -4.31 -2.27
CA SER A 202 -4.23 -2.99 -2.72
C SER A 202 -4.60 -2.61 -4.15
N LEU A 203 -5.27 -3.48 -4.92
CA LEU A 203 -5.61 -3.20 -6.32
C LEU A 203 -6.54 -2.00 -6.49
N HIS A 204 -7.35 -1.68 -5.47
CA HIS A 204 -8.19 -0.48 -5.44
C HIS A 204 -7.38 0.82 -5.63
N ILE A 205 -6.10 0.82 -5.24
CA ILE A 205 -5.17 1.94 -5.42
C ILE A 205 -4.97 2.23 -6.91
N ILE A 206 -4.78 1.21 -7.75
CA ILE A 206 -4.54 1.38 -9.19
C ILE A 206 -5.73 2.05 -9.84
N GLY A 207 -6.95 1.54 -9.61
CA GLY A 207 -8.11 2.16 -10.24
C GLY A 207 -8.41 3.53 -9.66
N SER A 208 -8.13 3.80 -8.37
CA SER A 208 -8.21 5.16 -7.86
C SER A 208 -7.25 6.12 -8.58
N HIS A 209 -6.01 5.68 -8.87
CA HIS A 209 -5.03 6.50 -9.60
C HIS A 209 -5.49 6.83 -11.03
N VAL A 210 -6.05 5.85 -11.74
CA VAL A 210 -6.58 6.04 -13.10
C VAL A 210 -7.79 6.95 -13.08
N ILE A 211 -8.72 6.72 -12.17
CA ILE A 211 -9.93 7.54 -12.05
C ILE A 211 -9.56 9.00 -11.74
N PHE A 212 -8.66 9.24 -10.78
CA PHE A 212 -8.21 10.60 -10.47
C PHE A 212 -7.56 11.29 -11.66
N ALA A 213 -6.74 10.57 -12.43
CA ALA A 213 -6.13 11.13 -13.64
C ALA A 213 -7.18 11.53 -14.69
N LEU A 214 -8.22 10.71 -14.88
CA LEU A 214 -9.35 11.00 -15.79
C LEU A 214 -10.22 12.16 -15.32
N VAL A 215 -10.43 12.29 -14.01
CA VAL A 215 -11.26 13.35 -13.43
C VAL A 215 -10.54 14.69 -13.45
N SER A 216 -9.28 14.71 -13.02
CA SER A 216 -8.43 15.91 -12.98
C SER A 216 -7.83 16.30 -14.33
N ASN A 217 -7.99 15.46 -15.36
CA ASN A 217 -7.32 15.60 -16.65
C ASN A 217 -5.79 15.75 -16.52
N ASN A 218 -5.19 15.09 -15.53
CA ASN A 218 -3.76 15.12 -15.23
C ASN A 218 -3.21 13.71 -15.02
N TRP A 219 -2.52 13.18 -16.03
CA TRP A 219 -1.93 11.85 -15.99
C TRP A 219 -0.56 11.80 -15.31
N ASN A 220 0.12 12.94 -15.17
CA ASN A 220 1.46 13.00 -14.58
C ASN A 220 1.44 12.58 -13.10
N GLY A 221 0.32 12.82 -12.39
CA GLY A 221 0.15 12.28 -11.05
C GLY A 221 0.72 13.12 -9.91
N PHE A 222 1.12 14.36 -10.21
CA PHE A 222 1.51 15.38 -9.23
C PHE A 222 0.46 16.49 -9.20
N ALA A 223 0.13 16.96 -8.00
CA ALA A 223 -0.58 18.23 -7.87
C ALA A 223 0.31 19.36 -8.42
N THR A 224 -0.25 20.21 -9.26
CA THR A 224 0.47 21.30 -9.96
C THR A 224 0.86 22.46 -9.05
N THR A 225 0.47 22.45 -7.77
CA THR A 225 0.75 23.51 -6.79
C THR A 225 1.42 22.99 -5.52
N GLY A 226 2.28 23.83 -4.93
CA GLY A 226 3.37 23.46 -4.02
C GLY A 226 3.04 22.48 -2.90
N SER A 227 1.99 22.71 -2.11
CA SER A 227 1.69 21.86 -0.95
C SER A 227 1.26 20.42 -1.32
N GLY A 228 0.63 20.22 -2.49
CA GLY A 228 0.27 18.89 -2.97
C GLY A 228 1.47 18.15 -3.58
N MET A 229 2.36 18.88 -4.25
CA MET A 229 3.61 18.32 -4.77
C MET A 229 4.53 17.84 -3.63
N ALA A 230 4.74 18.67 -2.61
CA ALA A 230 5.53 18.29 -1.44
C ALA A 230 4.94 17.05 -0.72
N SER A 231 3.63 17.04 -0.51
CA SER A 231 2.89 15.90 0.06
C SER A 231 3.13 14.61 -0.73
N SER A 232 3.07 14.67 -2.06
CA SER A 232 3.32 13.53 -2.94
C SER A 232 4.77 13.03 -2.89
N ILE A 233 5.74 13.95 -2.82
CA ILE A 233 7.17 13.63 -2.70
C ILE A 233 7.46 12.96 -1.35
N PHE A 234 6.99 13.54 -0.24
CA PHE A 234 7.18 12.96 1.09
C PHE A 234 6.56 11.56 1.18
N PHE A 235 5.35 11.40 0.65
CA PHE A 235 4.67 10.11 0.60
C PHE A 235 5.46 9.07 -0.21
N PHE A 236 6.03 9.47 -1.35
CA PHE A 236 6.88 8.61 -2.15
C PHE A 236 8.16 8.19 -1.42
N ILE A 237 8.89 9.15 -0.84
CA ILE A 237 10.11 8.89 -0.08
C ILE A 237 9.81 7.95 1.08
N GLY A 238 8.75 8.22 1.84
CA GLY A 238 8.29 7.36 2.93
C GLY A 238 8.06 5.91 2.47
N LYS A 239 7.35 5.71 1.35
CA LYS A 239 7.11 4.38 0.76
C LYS A 239 8.39 3.65 0.34
N ARG A 240 9.49 4.35 0.05
CA ARG A 240 10.79 3.74 -0.29
C ARG A 240 11.63 3.45 0.94
N LEU A 241 11.66 4.37 1.91
CA LEU A 241 12.34 4.18 3.19
C LEU A 241 11.85 2.94 3.93
N LEU A 242 10.60 2.53 3.71
CA LEU A 242 10.06 1.26 4.20
C LEU A 242 10.98 0.07 3.88
N PHE A 243 11.59 0.01 2.70
CA PHE A 243 12.38 -1.15 2.29
C PHE A 243 13.88 -1.00 2.56
N LEU A 244 14.29 0.04 3.29
CA LEU A 244 15.68 0.25 3.69
C LEU A 244 15.92 -0.21 5.13
N ASP A 245 17.06 -0.87 5.34
CA ASP A 245 17.57 -1.23 6.67
C ASP A 245 19.02 -0.74 6.79
N THR A 246 19.30 0.15 7.74
CA THR A 246 20.65 0.71 7.93
C THR A 246 21.53 -0.14 8.85
N ASN A 247 20.98 -1.20 9.45
CA ASN A 247 21.75 -2.05 10.34
C ASN A 247 22.49 -3.13 9.53
N SER A 248 23.79 -2.92 9.32
CA SER A 248 24.74 -3.91 8.80
C SER A 248 24.85 -5.12 9.73
#